data_AF-A0A7X3K2B5-F1
#
_entry.id   AF-A0A7X3K2B5-F1
#
_cell.length_a   1.000
_cell.length_b   1.000
_cell.length_c   1.000
_cell.angle_alpha   90.00
_cell.angle_beta   90.00
_cell.angle_gamma   90.00
#
_symmetry.space_group_name_H-M   'P 1'
#
loop_
_entity.id
_entity.type
_entity.pdbx_description
1 polymer ?
#
loop_
_entity_poly.entity_id
_entity_poly.type
_entity_poly.pdbx_seq_one_letter_code
_entity_poly.pdbx_strand_id
1 'polypeptide(L)'
;MNDWRLYLQYGAGWGLLLWLFGYLLGIALFPVVPTQHLGWYISPLGLAATFFVLWRWAHVKTLAQGLVVGLIWASIAVAMDYVFIVLLLQPADGYYKADVYLYYVSALVLPLLAGWLRGRR
;
A
#
# COMPACT_ATOMS: atom_id res chain seq x y z
N MET A 1 -3.74 -17.37 15.01
CA MET A 1 -4.58 -16.33 14.35
C MET A 1 -5.40 -17.06 13.32
N ASN A 2 -6.73 -16.89 13.27
CA ASN A 2 -7.53 -17.64 12.30
C ASN A 2 -7.16 -17.19 10.88
N ASP A 3 -6.94 -18.15 9.99
CA ASP A 3 -6.39 -17.93 8.65
C ASP A 3 -7.20 -16.89 7.86
N TRP A 4 -8.53 -16.90 8.00
CA TRP A 4 -9.39 -15.94 7.31
C TRP A 4 -9.06 -14.47 7.64
N ARG A 5 -8.64 -14.15 8.88
CA ARG A 5 -8.30 -12.77 9.25
C ARG A 5 -7.01 -12.32 8.59
N LEU A 6 -6.04 -13.22 8.46
CA LEU A 6 -4.77 -12.93 7.81
C LEU A 6 -5.01 -12.61 6.34
N TYR A 7 -5.73 -13.48 5.62
CA TYR A 7 -5.91 -13.34 4.18
C TYR A 7 -6.96 -12.28 3.81
N LEU A 8 -8.14 -12.31 4.43
CA LEU A 8 -9.26 -11.45 4.05
C LEU A 8 -9.21 -10.10 4.74
N GLN A 9 -9.09 -10.05 6.06
CA GLN A 9 -9.16 -8.79 6.78
C GLN A 9 -7.85 -8.00 6.66
N TYR A 10 -6.71 -8.64 6.97
CA TYR A 10 -5.41 -7.99 7.02
C TYR A 10 -4.78 -7.87 5.64
N GLY A 11 -4.82 -8.94 4.84
CA GLY A 11 -4.36 -8.93 3.46
C GLY A 11 -5.29 -8.10 2.57
N ALA A 12 -6.38 -8.69 2.10
CA ALA A 12 -7.20 -8.09 1.06
C ALA A 12 -7.92 -6.80 1.51
N GLY A 13 -8.58 -6.83 2.67
CA GLY A 13 -9.40 -5.73 3.17
C GLY A 13 -8.57 -4.46 3.40
N TRP A 14 -7.55 -4.53 4.26
CA TRP A 14 -6.69 -3.37 4.48
C TRP A 14 -5.84 -2.99 3.26
N GLY A 15 -5.41 -3.96 2.44
CA GLY A 15 -4.70 -3.67 1.19
C GLY A 15 -5.54 -2.83 0.23
N LEU A 16 -6.79 -3.22 0.01
CA LEU A 16 -7.74 -2.46 -0.82
C LEU A 16 -8.08 -1.10 -0.23
N LEU A 17 -8.32 -1.02 1.08
CA LEU A 17 -8.65 0.26 1.74
C LEU A 17 -7.48 1.26 1.70
N LEU A 18 -6.23 0.79 1.92
CA LEU A 18 -5.04 1.63 1.82
C LEU A 18 -4.78 2.07 0.38
N TRP A 19 -4.96 1.18 -0.60
CA TRP A 19 -4.87 1.55 -2.01
C TRP A 19 -5.92 2.61 -2.37
N LEU A 20 -7.19 2.38 -2.01
CA LEU A 20 -8.28 3.30 -2.27
C LEU A 20 -8.04 4.67 -1.62
N PHE A 21 -7.53 4.69 -0.39
CA PHE A 21 -7.13 5.91 0.28
C PHE A 21 -6.07 6.69 -0.53
N GLY A 22 -5.01 6.03 -0.99
CA GLY A 22 -3.99 6.65 -1.83
C GLY A 22 -4.54 7.13 -3.18
N TYR A 23 -5.39 6.33 -3.81
CA TYR A 23 -6.05 6.66 -5.08
C TYR A 23 -6.92 7.92 -4.95
N LEU A 24 -7.79 7.99 -3.94
CA LEU A 24 -8.63 9.15 -3.67
C LEU A 24 -7.83 10.39 -3.31
N LEU A 25 -6.74 10.22 -2.54
CA LEU A 25 -5.83 11.31 -2.24
C LEU A 25 -5.16 11.85 -3.51
N GLY A 26 -4.77 10.97 -4.44
CA GLY A 26 -4.24 11.37 -5.73
C GLY A 26 -5.23 12.16 -6.57
N ILE A 27 -6.50 11.74 -6.62
CA ILE A 27 -7.56 12.51 -7.29
C ILE A 27 -7.72 13.89 -6.64
N ALA A 28 -7.73 13.97 -5.31
CA ALA A 28 -7.91 15.22 -4.58
C ALA A 28 -6.73 16.19 -4.76
N LEU A 29 -5.50 15.69 -4.86
CA LEU A 29 -4.29 16.49 -5.05
C LEU A 29 -3.99 16.84 -6.51
N PHE A 30 -4.57 16.10 -7.46
CA PHE A 30 -4.37 16.31 -8.90
C PHE A 30 -4.53 17.77 -9.38
N PRO A 31 -5.53 18.56 -8.95
CA PRO A 31 -5.68 19.95 -9.42
C PRO A 31 -4.64 20.93 -8.86
N VAL A 32 -3.90 20.55 -7.81
CA VAL A 32 -2.99 21.44 -7.08
C VAL A 32 -1.52 21.04 -7.15
N VAL A 33 -1.22 19.77 -7.46
CA VAL A 33 0.16 19.25 -7.51
C VAL A 33 0.49 18.77 -8.93
N PRO A 34 1.65 19.17 -9.51
CA PRO A 34 2.11 18.63 -10.79
C PRO A 34 2.16 17.09 -10.79
N THR A 35 1.69 16.47 -11.86
CA THR A 35 1.58 15.01 -12.02
C THR A 35 2.89 14.26 -11.78
N GLN A 36 4.03 14.87 -12.10
CA GLN A 36 5.38 14.33 -11.87
C GLN A 36 5.80 14.26 -10.39
N HIS A 37 5.16 15.03 -9.52
CA HIS A 37 5.47 15.06 -8.08
C HIS A 37 4.36 14.44 -7.24
N LEU A 38 3.21 14.14 -7.83
CA LEU A 38 2.00 13.72 -7.11
C LEU A 38 2.26 12.55 -6.14
N GLY A 39 2.95 11.50 -6.58
CA GLY A 39 3.24 10.35 -5.71
C GLY A 39 4.19 10.67 -4.56
N TRP A 40 5.08 11.67 -4.69
CA TRP A 40 5.90 12.16 -3.57
C TRP A 40 5.10 12.88 -2.49
N TYR A 41 3.96 13.50 -2.84
CA TYR A 41 3.05 14.10 -1.86
C TYR A 41 2.13 13.07 -1.21
N ILE A 42 1.69 12.06 -1.98
CA ILE A 42 0.84 10.97 -1.48
C ILE A 42 1.63 10.04 -0.55
N SER A 43 2.86 9.69 -0.92
CA SER A 43 3.63 8.62 -0.25
C SER A 43 3.83 8.83 1.26
N PRO A 44 4.21 10.01 1.78
CA PRO A 44 4.35 10.22 3.22
C PRO A 44 3.04 9.97 4.00
N LEU A 45 1.91 10.38 3.43
CA LEU A 45 0.59 10.18 4.02
C LEU A 45 0.17 8.71 3.96
N GLY A 46 0.43 8.05 2.83
CA GLY A 46 0.23 6.61 2.67
C GLY A 46 1.06 5.79 3.66
N LEU A 47 2.35 6.11 3.81
CA LEU A 47 3.25 5.46 4.77
C LEU A 47 2.74 5.63 6.21
N ALA A 48 2.35 6.85 6.60
CA ALA A 48 1.80 7.11 7.93
C ALA A 48 0.53 6.29 8.19
N ALA A 49 -0.39 6.24 7.21
CA ALA A 49 -1.60 5.42 7.30
C ALA A 49 -1.27 3.92 7.39
N THR A 50 -0.33 3.43 6.59
CA THR A 50 0.13 2.05 6.62
C THR A 50 0.73 1.68 7.98
N PHE A 51 1.60 2.52 8.54
CA PHE A 51 2.16 2.31 9.89
C PHE A 51 1.04 2.26 10.94
N PHE A 52 0.08 3.18 10.87
CA PHE A 52 -1.04 3.21 11.78
C PHE A 52 -1.89 1.93 11.70
N VAL A 53 -2.25 1.49 10.49
CA VAL A 53 -2.98 0.25 10.25
C VAL A 53 -2.22 -0.96 10.81
N LEU A 54 -0.94 -1.11 10.45
CA LEU A 54 -0.09 -2.21 10.92
C LEU A 54 0.10 -2.20 12.43
N TRP A 55 0.13 -1.04 13.07
CA TRP A 55 0.33 -0.96 14.51
C TRP A 55 -0.96 -1.21 15.29
N ARG A 56 -2.06 -0.56 14.88
CA ARG A 56 -3.30 -0.45 15.66
C ARG A 56 -4.35 -1.50 15.32
N TRP A 57 -4.37 -2.03 14.09
CA TRP A 57 -5.47 -2.87 13.60
C TRP A 57 -5.00 -4.20 13.00
N ALA A 58 -3.99 -4.18 12.13
CA ALA A 58 -3.42 -5.37 11.51
C ALA A 58 -2.31 -5.93 12.43
N HIS A 59 -2.70 -6.74 13.40
CA HIS A 59 -1.79 -7.34 14.38
C HIS A 59 -0.96 -8.49 13.78
N VAL A 60 -0.08 -8.18 12.82
CA VAL A 60 0.89 -9.12 12.23
C VAL A 60 1.92 -9.49 13.30
N LYS A 61 2.01 -10.77 13.68
CA LYS A 61 2.84 -11.22 14.82
C LYS A 61 4.15 -11.90 14.43
N THR A 62 4.25 -12.42 13.21
CA THR A 62 5.43 -13.17 12.76
C THR A 62 5.89 -12.68 11.40
N LEU A 63 7.16 -12.93 11.07
CA LEU A 63 7.72 -12.60 9.77
C LEU A 63 6.95 -13.27 8.62
N ALA A 64 6.54 -14.53 8.79
CA ALA A 64 5.75 -15.27 7.80
C ALA A 64 4.38 -14.62 7.54
N GLN A 65 3.68 -14.17 8.60
CA GLN A 65 2.43 -13.42 8.44
C GLN A 65 2.67 -12.08 7.73
N GLY A 66 3.78 -11.41 8.06
CA GLY A 66 4.19 -10.17 7.38
C GLY A 66 4.44 -10.39 5.90
N LEU A 67 5.11 -11.48 5.53
CA LEU A 67 5.35 -11.83 4.13
C LEU A 67 4.03 -12.05 3.37
N VAL A 68 3.11 -12.82 3.94
CA VAL A 68 1.79 -13.05 3.32
C VAL A 68 1.02 -11.75 3.11
N VAL A 69 0.92 -10.92 4.15
CA VAL A 69 0.21 -9.62 4.06
C VAL A 69 0.89 -8.69 3.05
N GLY A 70 2.22 -8.59 3.09
CA GLY A 70 2.99 -7.75 2.18
C GLY A 70 2.85 -8.16 0.71
N LEU A 71 2.86 -9.47 0.42
CA LEU A 71 2.64 -9.98 -0.93
C LEU A 71 1.23 -9.64 -1.43
N ILE A 72 0.21 -9.81 -0.58
CA ILE A 72 -1.17 -9.45 -0.94
C ILE A 72 -1.29 -7.96 -1.21
N TRP A 73 -0.74 -7.12 -0.34
CA TRP A 73 -0.79 -5.66 -0.49
C TRP A 73 -0.08 -5.17 -1.74
N ALA A 74 1.15 -5.64 -1.98
CA ALA A 74 1.90 -5.29 -3.18
C ALA A 74 1.16 -5.75 -4.46
N SER A 75 0.57 -6.95 -4.43
CA SER A 75 -0.22 -7.46 -5.56
C SER A 75 -1.45 -6.61 -5.85
N ILE A 76 -2.18 -6.22 -4.79
CA ILE A 76 -3.35 -5.33 -4.92
C ILE A 76 -2.92 -3.97 -5.47
N ALA A 77 -1.85 -3.38 -4.93
CA ALA A 77 -1.33 -2.10 -5.37
C ALA A 77 -1.03 -2.11 -6.89
N VAL A 78 -0.22 -3.06 -7.35
CA VAL A 78 0.16 -3.18 -8.76
C VAL A 78 -1.06 -3.43 -9.65
N ALA A 79 -1.93 -4.37 -9.26
CA ALA A 79 -3.09 -4.73 -10.08
C ALA A 79 -4.09 -3.58 -10.20
N MET A 80 -4.39 -2.91 -9.08
CA MET A 80 -5.35 -1.81 -9.07
C MET A 80 -4.79 -0.56 -9.75
N ASP A 81 -3.52 -0.22 -9.56
CA ASP A 81 -2.90 0.89 -10.29
C ASP A 81 -2.87 0.62 -11.80
N TYR A 82 -2.56 -0.61 -12.21
CA TYR A 82 -2.58 -0.97 -13.61
C TYR A 82 -3.97 -0.78 -14.23
N VAL A 83 -5.02 -1.28 -13.57
CA VAL A 83 -6.39 -1.15 -14.08
C VAL A 83 -6.89 0.31 -14.03
N PHE A 84 -6.80 0.95 -12.87
CA PHE A 84 -7.46 2.24 -12.63
C PHE A 84 -6.61 3.44 -13.02
N ILE A 85 -5.30 3.32 -13.15
CA ILE A 85 -4.44 4.46 -13.48
C ILE A 85 -3.82 4.26 -14.86
N VAL A 86 -3.16 3.11 -15.11
CA VAL A 86 -2.51 2.88 -16.40
C VAL A 86 -3.54 2.72 -17.52
N LEU A 87 -4.50 1.81 -17.37
CA LEU A 87 -5.49 1.54 -18.42
C LEU A 87 -6.59 2.60 -18.49
N LEU A 88 -7.13 3.01 -17.34
CA LEU A 88 -8.28 3.91 -17.28
C LEU A 88 -7.92 5.39 -17.46
N LEU A 89 -6.86 5.88 -16.81
CA LEU A 89 -6.49 7.31 -16.84
C LEU A 89 -5.44 7.64 -17.91
N GLN A 90 -4.66 6.66 -18.35
CA GLN A 90 -3.68 6.79 -19.44
C GLN A 90 -2.79 8.04 -19.30
N PRO A 91 -2.05 8.20 -18.19
CA PRO A 91 -1.27 9.40 -17.94
C PRO A 91 -0.21 9.61 -19.03
N ALA A 92 -0.18 10.81 -19.62
CA ALA A 92 0.67 11.14 -20.77
C ALA A 92 2.17 10.96 -20.50
N ASP A 93 2.63 11.25 -19.27
CA ASP A 93 4.05 11.14 -18.88
C ASP A 93 4.43 9.74 -18.37
N GLY A 94 3.56 8.75 -18.56
CA GLY A 94 3.68 7.43 -17.97
C GLY A 94 3.38 7.42 -16.47
N TYR A 95 3.04 6.24 -15.97
CA TYR A 95 2.69 6.05 -14.57
C TYR A 95 3.87 5.56 -13.72
N TYR A 96 4.65 4.60 -14.22
CA TYR A 96 5.70 3.95 -13.45
C TYR A 96 6.93 4.84 -13.29
N LYS A 97 7.03 5.44 -12.10
CA LYS A 97 8.09 6.36 -11.68
C LYS A 97 8.70 5.90 -10.36
N ALA A 98 9.80 6.53 -9.93
CA ALA A 98 10.55 6.13 -8.74
C ALA A 98 9.72 6.11 -7.45
N ASP A 99 8.82 7.08 -7.29
CA ASP A 99 7.84 7.16 -6.20
C ASP A 99 6.85 5.99 -6.20
N VAL A 100 6.37 5.56 -7.37
CA VAL A 100 5.48 4.39 -7.49
C VAL A 100 6.19 3.09 -7.12
N TYR A 101 7.45 2.91 -7.56
CA TYR A 101 8.24 1.74 -7.15
C TYR A 101 8.52 1.74 -5.65
N LEU A 102 8.83 2.90 -5.07
CA LEU A 102 9.00 3.03 -3.62
C LEU A 102 7.71 2.66 -2.87
N TYR A 103 6.56 3.07 -3.38
CA TYR A 103 5.25 2.68 -2.85
C TYR A 103 5.07 1.15 -2.88
N TYR A 104 5.31 0.47 -4.01
CA TYR A 104 5.18 -0.99 -4.10
C TYR A 104 6.12 -1.73 -3.15
N VAL A 105 7.37 -1.29 -3.07
CA VAL A 105 8.34 -1.86 -2.13
C VAL A 105 7.87 -1.64 -0.70
N SER A 106 7.35 -0.47 -0.37
CA SER A 106 6.83 -0.17 0.97
C SER A 106 5.64 -1.04 1.34
N ALA A 107 4.71 -1.29 0.40
CA ALA A 107 3.57 -2.17 0.60
C ALA A 107 3.99 -3.61 0.96
N LEU A 108 5.11 -4.10 0.41
CA LEU A 108 5.69 -5.40 0.73
C LEU A 108 6.49 -5.38 2.04
N VAL A 109 7.37 -4.40 2.21
CA VAL A 109 8.38 -4.38 3.28
C VAL A 109 7.80 -4.00 4.63
N LEU A 110 6.81 -3.10 4.70
CA LEU A 110 6.27 -2.64 5.99
C LEU A 110 5.58 -3.76 6.79
N PRO A 111 4.74 -4.64 6.19
CA PRO A 111 4.19 -5.78 6.90
C PRO A 111 5.27 -6.77 7.40
N LEU A 112 6.33 -7.00 6.61
CA LEU A 112 7.49 -7.80 7.02
C LEU A 112 8.17 -7.20 8.26
N LEU A 113 8.46 -5.90 8.24
CA LEU A 113 9.06 -5.19 9.37
C LEU A 113 8.17 -5.24 10.61
N ALA A 114 6.86 -5.06 10.46
CA ALA A 114 5.91 -5.17 11.57
C ALA A 114 5.93 -6.57 12.20
N GLY A 115 5.90 -7.62 11.38
CA GLY A 115 5.97 -9.01 11.84
C GLY A 115 7.30 -9.33 12.53
N TRP A 116 8.41 -8.83 12.01
CA TRP A 116 9.74 -8.99 12.61
C TRP A 116 9.88 -8.27 13.96
N LEU A 117 9.46 -7.01 14.03
CA LEU A 117 9.54 -6.20 15.26
C LEU A 117 8.69 -6.78 16.39
N ARG A 118 7.51 -7.33 16.08
CA ARG A 118 6.65 -7.96 17.08
C ARG A 118 7.10 -9.36 17.46
N GLY A 119 7.66 -10.14 16.54
CA GLY A 119 8.17 -11.48 16.84
C GLY A 119 9.40 -11.49 17.76
N ARG A 120 10.07 -10.34 17.93
CA ARG A 120 11.18 -10.14 18.87
C ARG A 120 10.76 -9.72 20.29
N ARG A 121 9.47 -9.41 20.50
CA ARG A 121 8.91 -9.07 21.81
C ARG A 121 8.18 -10.28 22.38
#